data_AF-A0A971RHD3-F1
#
_entry.id   AF-A0A971RHD3-F1
#
_cell.length_a   1.000
_cell.length_b   1.000
_cell.length_c   1.000
_cell.angle_alpha   90.00
_cell.angle_beta   90.00
_cell.angle_gamma   90.00
#
_symmetry.space_group_name_H-M   'P 1'
#
loop_
_entity.id
_entity.type
_entity.pdbx_description
1 polymer ?
#
loop_
_entity_poly.entity_id
_entity_poly.type
_entity_poly.pdbx_seq_one_letter_code
_entity_poly.pdbx_strand_id
1 'polypeptide(L)'
;GGEEVELRQPHYSIDQLAYGDLHPQLRTSARVTPPMLGLGLLEAIPESELEKNVATQQKHPEISGKLNKVWDHQLQKTVVGRFGWKAIQPNLKQQNAAAFIEDIGISTTIFPQGYGGCTSAQTDCRLLPDGNSKHLGGVEASPIMTQVLEFYTQTLTVPPRRNAQDAQVLAGEKIFKQLDCAACHRPNYTTAKNALPLLKNQSIWPYTDLLLHDMGAGLADKHSEFLASGSQWRTPPLWGVGLTQLISGHSQLLHDGRARSIQEAILWHGGEAEASKQQFIALPKSQRQQLIHFVESL
;
A
#
# COMPACT_ATOMS: atom_id res chain seq x y z
N GLY A 1 7.16 29.15 9.89
CA GLY A 1 7.45 30.50 9.35
C GLY A 1 6.24 31.13 8.68
N GLY A 2 5.14 31.32 9.42
CA GLY A 2 3.95 32.07 8.97
C GLY A 2 3.15 31.50 7.79
N GLU A 3 3.50 30.31 7.30
CA GLU A 3 2.80 29.65 6.20
C GLU A 3 1.60 28.87 6.73
N GLU A 4 0.44 29.09 6.14
CA GLU A 4 -0.79 28.36 6.44
C GLU A 4 -1.06 27.34 5.32
N VAL A 5 -1.49 26.14 5.70
CA VAL A 5 -1.87 25.07 4.76
C VAL A 5 -3.26 24.58 5.15
N GLU A 6 -4.16 24.56 4.17
CA GLU A 6 -5.50 24.01 4.35
C GLU A 6 -5.52 22.53 4.00
N LEU A 7 -5.91 21.68 4.95
CA LEU A 7 -6.02 20.24 4.74
C LEU A 7 -7.47 19.84 4.42
N ARG A 8 -7.64 18.90 3.48
CA ARG A 8 -8.95 18.37 3.09
C ARG A 8 -9.34 17.16 3.92
N GLN A 9 -10.47 17.23 4.63
CA GLN A 9 -11.09 16.08 5.29
C GLN A 9 -12.34 15.63 4.51
N PRO A 10 -12.27 14.54 3.75
CA PRO A 10 -13.41 14.07 2.96
C PRO A 10 -14.52 13.48 3.83
N HIS A 11 -15.77 13.68 3.41
CA HIS A 11 -16.95 13.01 3.95
C HIS A 11 -17.54 12.09 2.88
N TYR A 12 -17.73 10.82 3.24
CA TYR A 12 -18.22 9.79 2.32
C TYR A 12 -19.64 9.38 2.71
N SER A 13 -20.51 9.29 1.72
CA SER A 13 -21.87 8.74 1.84
C SER A 13 -22.13 7.76 0.71
N ILE A 14 -22.91 6.72 0.99
CA ILE A 14 -23.43 5.80 -0.02
C ILE A 14 -24.91 6.15 -0.21
N ASP A 15 -25.30 6.48 -1.43
CA ASP A 15 -26.68 6.77 -1.81
C ASP A 15 -27.19 5.74 -2.85
N GLN A 16 -28.45 5.88 -3.27
CA GLN A 16 -29.05 5.08 -4.34
C GLN A 16 -28.92 3.55 -4.14
N LEU A 17 -29.23 3.06 -2.94
CA LEU A 17 -29.12 1.66 -2.57
C LEU A 17 -30.07 0.78 -3.41
N ALA A 18 -29.53 -0.26 -4.05
CA ALA A 18 -30.30 -1.17 -4.90
C ALA A 18 -30.99 -2.32 -4.13
N TYR A 19 -30.56 -2.61 -2.90
CA TYR A 19 -30.96 -3.81 -2.14
C TYR A 19 -31.49 -3.50 -0.73
N GLY A 20 -32.12 -2.33 -0.57
CA GLY A 20 -32.65 -1.87 0.72
C GLY A 20 -31.61 -1.19 1.61
N ASP A 21 -31.96 -0.98 2.88
CA ASP A 21 -31.12 -0.26 3.83
C ASP A 21 -29.80 -0.97 4.12
N LEU A 22 -28.74 -0.18 4.33
CA LEU A 22 -27.45 -0.69 4.76
C LEU A 22 -27.54 -1.27 6.17
N HIS A 23 -26.82 -2.35 6.43
CA HIS A 23 -26.75 -2.95 7.75
C HIS A 23 -26.26 -1.91 8.80
N PRO A 24 -26.86 -1.82 9.99
CA PRO A 24 -26.54 -0.79 10.99
C PRO A 24 -25.09 -0.82 11.49
N GLN A 25 -24.37 -1.92 11.27
CA GLN A 25 -22.95 -2.10 11.61
C GLN A 25 -22.00 -1.90 10.43
N LEU A 26 -22.48 -1.31 9.32
CA LEU A 26 -21.63 -1.03 8.16
C LEU A 26 -20.39 -0.23 8.57
N ARG A 27 -19.24 -0.68 8.09
CA ARG A 27 -17.96 0.02 8.20
C ARG A 27 -17.53 0.45 6.81
N THR A 28 -17.06 1.68 6.69
CA THR A 28 -16.63 2.27 5.42
C THR A 28 -15.15 2.61 5.46
N SER A 29 -14.45 2.35 4.37
CA SER A 29 -13.07 2.76 4.13
C SER A 29 -12.93 3.17 2.67
N ALA A 30 -12.61 4.43 2.41
CA ALA A 30 -12.33 4.91 1.06
C ALA A 30 -10.87 4.63 0.70
N ARG A 31 -10.60 4.10 -0.50
CA ARG A 31 -9.25 3.75 -0.94
C ARG A 31 -9.01 4.12 -2.39
N VAL A 32 -7.84 4.69 -2.67
CA VAL A 32 -7.31 4.85 -4.03
C VAL A 32 -6.38 3.69 -4.36
N THR A 33 -6.28 3.33 -5.64
CA THR A 33 -5.44 2.20 -6.06
C THR A 33 -3.95 2.51 -5.87
N PRO A 34 -3.16 1.67 -5.18
CA PRO A 34 -1.72 1.85 -5.06
C PRO A 34 -0.98 1.68 -6.41
N PRO A 35 0.22 2.27 -6.58
CA PRO A 35 1.05 2.03 -7.75
C PRO A 35 1.47 0.56 -7.90
N MET A 36 1.50 0.07 -9.14
CA MET A 36 1.87 -1.32 -9.49
C MET A 36 3.36 -1.53 -9.79
N LEU A 37 4.16 -0.47 -9.73
CA LEU A 37 5.60 -0.50 -10.05
C LEU A 37 6.42 -1.16 -8.92
N GLY A 38 7.38 -2.01 -9.31
CA GLY A 38 8.36 -2.62 -8.40
C GLY A 38 7.79 -3.67 -7.44
N LEU A 39 6.54 -4.12 -7.61
CA LEU A 39 5.90 -5.01 -6.64
C LEU A 39 6.62 -6.35 -6.48
N GLY A 40 7.15 -6.94 -7.56
CA GLY A 40 7.93 -8.18 -7.47
C GLY A 40 9.23 -8.01 -6.67
N LEU A 41 9.86 -6.82 -6.72
CA LEU A 41 11.03 -6.52 -5.88
C LEU A 41 10.64 -6.42 -4.40
N LEU A 42 9.47 -5.87 -4.07
CA LEU A 42 8.94 -5.84 -2.70
C LEU A 42 8.57 -7.22 -2.20
N GLU A 43 7.95 -8.05 -3.05
CA GLU A 43 7.68 -9.46 -2.76
C GLU A 43 8.97 -10.21 -2.42
N ALA A 44 10.04 -9.92 -3.15
CA ALA A 44 11.35 -10.53 -2.99
C ALA A 44 12.14 -10.05 -1.75
N ILE A 45 11.62 -9.11 -0.95
CA ILE A 45 12.25 -8.73 0.33
C ILE A 45 12.10 -9.91 1.32
N PRO A 46 13.20 -10.45 1.88
CA PRO A 46 13.12 -11.55 2.84
C PRO A 46 12.22 -11.21 4.03
N GLU A 47 11.39 -12.16 4.48
CA GLU A 47 10.55 -11.97 5.68
C GLU A 47 11.38 -11.60 6.92
N SER A 48 12.58 -12.18 7.04
CA SER A 48 13.51 -11.86 8.13
C SER A 48 13.98 -10.40 8.12
N GLU A 49 13.95 -9.69 7.00
CA GLU A 49 14.20 -8.25 6.97
C GLU A 49 13.04 -7.46 7.58
N LEU A 50 11.80 -7.93 7.38
CA LEU A 50 10.62 -7.31 7.98
C LEU A 50 10.57 -7.55 9.49
N GLU A 51 10.91 -8.75 9.94
CA GLU A 51 11.05 -9.07 11.36
C GLU A 51 12.15 -8.23 12.03
N LYS A 52 13.28 -7.99 11.34
CA LYS A 52 14.32 -7.07 11.81
C LYS A 52 13.82 -5.63 11.91
N ASN A 53 13.02 -5.15 10.95
CA ASN A 53 12.43 -3.81 11.04
C ASN A 53 11.61 -3.66 12.32
N VAL A 54 10.74 -4.65 12.62
CA VAL A 54 9.96 -4.68 13.88
C VAL A 54 10.89 -4.65 15.10
N ALA A 55 11.89 -5.53 15.15
CA ALA A 55 12.81 -5.61 16.29
C ALA A 55 13.64 -4.33 16.51
N THR A 56 14.00 -3.63 15.43
CA THR A 56 14.66 -2.33 15.50
C THR A 56 13.72 -1.27 16.06
N GLN A 57 12.50 -1.19 15.55
CA GLN A 57 11.53 -0.18 15.97
C GLN A 57 11.00 -0.40 17.39
N GLN A 58 10.99 -1.63 17.92
CA GLN A 58 10.70 -1.89 19.34
C GLN A 58 11.60 -1.12 20.32
N LYS A 59 12.76 -0.65 19.87
CA LYS A 59 13.69 0.16 20.67
C LYS A 59 13.47 1.67 20.45
N HIS A 60 12.63 2.05 19.51
CA HIS A 60 12.28 3.44 19.23
C HIS A 60 11.20 3.91 20.22
N PRO A 61 11.30 5.13 20.78
CA PRO A 61 10.37 5.59 21.82
C PRO A 61 8.93 5.77 21.32
N GLU A 62 8.74 6.14 20.05
CA GLU A 62 7.44 6.54 19.52
C GLU A 62 6.94 5.72 18.32
N ILE A 63 7.82 4.97 17.65
CA ILE A 63 7.51 4.25 16.41
C ILE A 63 7.55 2.76 16.69
N SER A 64 6.48 2.04 16.41
CA SER A 64 6.33 0.63 16.77
C SER A 64 5.57 -0.13 15.69
N GLY A 65 6.20 -0.23 14.52
CA GLY A 65 5.65 -0.92 13.37
C GLY A 65 5.39 -2.40 13.65
N LYS A 66 4.31 -2.92 13.05
CA LYS A 66 3.87 -4.31 13.23
C LYS A 66 3.65 -5.01 11.89
N LEU A 67 3.84 -6.31 11.89
CA LEU A 67 3.47 -7.15 10.74
C LEU A 67 1.99 -7.49 10.82
N ASN A 68 1.27 -7.32 9.70
CA ASN A 68 -0.03 -7.97 9.57
C ASN A 68 0.17 -9.48 9.38
N LYS A 69 -0.77 -10.27 9.91
CA LYS A 69 -0.79 -11.73 9.78
C LYS A 69 -2.07 -12.13 9.06
N VAL A 70 -1.92 -12.68 7.86
CA VAL A 70 -3.01 -12.88 6.89
C VAL A 70 -3.10 -14.34 6.47
N TRP A 71 -4.28 -14.76 6.00
CA TRP A 71 -4.48 -16.11 5.49
C TRP A 71 -3.90 -16.27 4.09
N ASP A 72 -3.05 -17.28 3.89
CA ASP A 72 -2.59 -17.69 2.57
C ASP A 72 -3.44 -18.89 2.10
N HIS A 73 -4.22 -18.69 1.05
CA HIS A 73 -5.13 -19.69 0.49
C HIS A 73 -4.38 -20.86 -0.16
N GLN A 74 -3.15 -20.67 -0.64
CA GLN A 74 -2.39 -21.76 -1.23
C GLN A 74 -1.69 -22.61 -0.16
N LEU A 75 -1.14 -21.96 0.86
CA LEU A 75 -0.41 -22.62 1.95
C LEU A 75 -1.33 -23.09 3.09
N GLN A 76 -2.59 -22.66 3.11
CA GLN A 76 -3.59 -22.98 4.13
C GLN A 76 -3.09 -22.69 5.55
N LYS A 77 -2.43 -21.54 5.72
CA LYS A 77 -1.90 -21.09 7.01
C LYS A 77 -1.84 -19.58 7.07
N THR A 78 -1.70 -19.06 8.28
CA THR A 78 -1.43 -17.64 8.51
C THR A 78 0.04 -17.32 8.24
N VAL A 79 0.31 -16.27 7.47
CA VAL A 79 1.65 -15.79 7.09
C VAL A 79 1.74 -14.26 7.20
N VAL A 80 2.91 -13.67 6.94
CA VAL A 80 3.07 -12.21 6.86
C VAL A 80 2.36 -11.65 5.64
N GLY A 81 1.54 -10.62 5.86
CA GLY A 81 0.94 -9.84 4.79
C GLY A 81 1.87 -8.73 4.27
N ARG A 82 1.75 -8.38 2.98
CA ARG A 82 2.66 -7.47 2.27
C ARG A 82 1.96 -6.43 1.41
N PHE A 83 0.88 -6.79 0.75
CA PHE A 83 0.25 -5.96 -0.29
C PHE A 83 -1.09 -5.37 0.15
N GLY A 84 -1.49 -4.30 -0.53
CA GLY A 84 -2.62 -3.45 -0.14
C GLY A 84 -2.24 -2.40 0.92
N TRP A 85 -3.21 -1.55 1.27
CA TRP A 85 -3.03 -0.44 2.21
C TRP A 85 -2.81 -0.87 3.66
N LYS A 86 -3.36 -2.03 4.06
CA LYS A 86 -3.15 -2.63 5.38
C LYS A 86 -2.41 -3.98 5.33
N ALA A 87 -1.62 -4.21 4.29
CA ALA A 87 -0.84 -5.43 4.10
C ALA A 87 -1.70 -6.71 4.21
N ILE A 88 -2.85 -6.75 3.52
CA ILE A 88 -3.85 -7.81 3.66
C ILE A 88 -3.62 -9.03 2.75
N GLN A 89 -2.70 -8.92 1.77
CA GLN A 89 -2.36 -10.03 0.88
C GLN A 89 -0.89 -10.45 1.06
N PRO A 90 -0.61 -11.77 1.10
CA PRO A 90 0.73 -12.28 1.40
C PRO A 90 1.69 -12.21 0.20
N ASN A 91 1.16 -12.34 -1.00
CA ASN A 91 1.91 -12.43 -2.26
C ASN A 91 1.06 -11.87 -3.42
N LEU A 92 1.71 -11.59 -4.55
CA LEU A 92 1.09 -11.01 -5.74
C LEU A 92 0.11 -11.97 -6.40
N LYS A 93 0.38 -13.29 -6.33
CA LYS A 93 -0.54 -14.29 -6.84
C LYS A 93 -1.92 -14.21 -6.17
N GLN A 94 -1.96 -14.17 -4.85
CA GLN A 94 -3.21 -14.02 -4.10
C GLN A 94 -3.80 -12.62 -4.23
N GLN A 95 -2.98 -11.56 -4.27
CA GLN A 95 -3.45 -10.20 -4.54
C GLN A 95 -4.18 -10.09 -5.88
N ASN A 96 -3.62 -10.67 -6.94
CA ASN A 96 -4.22 -10.70 -8.27
C ASN A 96 -5.52 -11.50 -8.26
N ALA A 97 -5.54 -12.67 -7.63
CA ALA A 97 -6.74 -13.49 -7.52
C ALA A 97 -7.85 -12.82 -6.70
N ALA A 98 -7.51 -12.11 -5.63
CA ALA A 98 -8.48 -11.36 -4.83
C ALA A 98 -9.07 -10.18 -5.61
N ALA A 99 -8.25 -9.47 -6.39
CA ALA A 99 -8.73 -8.40 -7.27
C ALA A 99 -9.68 -8.94 -8.36
N PHE A 100 -9.39 -10.11 -8.92
CA PHE A 100 -10.31 -10.75 -9.88
C PHE A 100 -11.71 -10.94 -9.31
N ILE A 101 -11.83 -11.52 -8.12
CA ILE A 101 -13.13 -11.85 -7.55
C ILE A 101 -13.84 -10.65 -6.91
N GLU A 102 -13.11 -9.81 -6.17
CA GLU A 102 -13.70 -8.71 -5.39
C GLU A 102 -13.93 -7.43 -6.22
N ASP A 103 -13.08 -7.13 -7.21
CA ASP A 103 -13.17 -5.87 -7.95
C ASP A 103 -13.94 -6.02 -9.27
N ILE A 104 -13.78 -7.16 -9.97
CA ILE A 104 -14.36 -7.38 -11.31
C ILE A 104 -15.23 -8.64 -11.43
N GLY A 105 -15.38 -9.42 -10.36
CA GLY A 105 -16.31 -10.56 -10.30
C GLY A 105 -15.91 -11.78 -11.12
N ILE A 106 -14.62 -11.98 -11.38
CA ILE A 106 -14.08 -13.08 -12.19
C ILE A 106 -13.48 -14.17 -11.29
N SER A 107 -13.83 -15.44 -11.52
CA SER A 107 -13.28 -16.56 -10.76
C SER A 107 -11.86 -16.96 -11.18
N THR A 108 -11.09 -17.49 -10.24
CA THR A 108 -9.72 -18.04 -10.45
C THR A 108 -9.59 -19.38 -9.73
N THR A 109 -8.46 -20.08 -9.90
CA THR A 109 -8.22 -21.32 -9.15
C THR A 109 -8.09 -21.13 -7.64
N ILE A 110 -7.76 -19.92 -7.16
CA ILE A 110 -7.73 -19.59 -5.72
C ILE A 110 -9.15 -19.29 -5.21
N PHE A 111 -9.96 -18.60 -6.02
CA PHE A 111 -11.35 -18.23 -5.72
C PHE A 111 -12.27 -18.73 -6.86
N PRO A 112 -12.70 -20.00 -6.85
CA PRO A 112 -13.37 -20.63 -8.00
C PRO A 112 -14.86 -20.28 -8.13
N GLN A 113 -15.38 -19.40 -7.27
CA GLN A 113 -16.79 -19.03 -7.26
C GLN A 113 -17.10 -18.13 -8.46
N GLY A 114 -17.83 -18.65 -9.47
CA GLY A 114 -18.24 -17.87 -10.65
C GLY A 114 -19.30 -16.80 -10.35
N TYR A 115 -19.90 -16.83 -9.17
CA TYR A 115 -20.85 -15.81 -8.71
C TYR A 115 -20.20 -14.60 -8.00
N GLY A 116 -18.88 -14.44 -8.08
CA GLY A 116 -18.20 -13.27 -7.51
C GLY A 116 -18.37 -13.14 -5.99
N GLY A 117 -18.44 -11.89 -5.54
CA GLY A 117 -18.72 -11.51 -4.15
C GLY A 117 -20.18 -11.73 -3.68
N CYS A 118 -21.04 -12.41 -4.46
CA CYS A 118 -22.43 -12.60 -4.06
C CYS A 118 -22.58 -13.51 -2.83
N THR A 119 -23.22 -12.94 -1.82
CA THR A 119 -23.49 -13.59 -0.53
C THR A 119 -24.55 -14.69 -0.66
N SER A 120 -24.68 -15.54 0.36
CA SER A 120 -25.75 -16.55 0.40
C SER A 120 -27.16 -15.95 0.38
N ALA A 121 -27.32 -14.72 0.86
CA ALA A 121 -28.59 -13.98 0.82
C ALA A 121 -28.97 -13.52 -0.59
N GLN A 122 -28.00 -13.38 -1.50
CA GLN A 122 -28.21 -12.97 -2.89
C GLN A 122 -28.40 -14.21 -3.79
N THR A 123 -29.45 -14.99 -3.51
CA THR A 123 -29.70 -16.27 -4.22
C THR A 123 -29.83 -16.08 -5.73
N ASP A 124 -30.57 -15.06 -6.18
CA ASP A 124 -30.73 -14.79 -7.61
C ASP A 124 -29.39 -14.49 -8.30
N CYS A 125 -28.53 -13.67 -7.67
CA CYS A 125 -27.18 -13.41 -8.20
C CYS A 125 -26.36 -14.71 -8.32
N ARG A 126 -26.41 -15.58 -7.31
CA ARG A 126 -25.69 -16.86 -7.31
C ARG A 126 -26.19 -17.86 -8.35
N LEU A 127 -27.43 -17.70 -8.82
CA LEU A 127 -28.04 -18.55 -9.85
C LEU A 127 -27.88 -18.00 -11.27
N LEU A 128 -27.39 -16.76 -11.42
CA LEU A 128 -27.07 -16.23 -12.74
C LEU A 128 -25.98 -17.09 -13.42
N PRO A 129 -26.02 -17.23 -14.75
CA PRO A 129 -24.94 -17.89 -15.48
C PRO A 129 -23.59 -17.22 -15.20
N ASP A 130 -22.57 -18.03 -14.95
CA ASP A 130 -21.18 -17.59 -14.83
C ASP A 130 -20.34 -18.07 -16.04
N GLY A 131 -19.12 -17.57 -16.17
CA GLY A 131 -18.19 -17.99 -17.22
C GLY A 131 -17.34 -19.22 -16.84
N ASN A 132 -17.61 -19.89 -15.71
CA ASN A 132 -16.81 -21.06 -15.31
C ASN A 132 -16.96 -22.15 -16.36
N SER A 133 -15.83 -22.62 -16.90
CA SER A 133 -15.88 -23.57 -18.02
C SER A 133 -14.76 -24.58 -17.99
N LYS A 134 -15.06 -25.81 -18.44
CA LYS A 134 -14.08 -26.92 -18.45
C LYS A 134 -12.83 -26.59 -19.25
N HIS A 135 -12.96 -25.86 -20.36
CA HIS A 135 -11.82 -25.50 -21.21
C HIS A 135 -10.85 -24.49 -20.54
N LEU A 136 -11.30 -23.78 -19.50
CA LEU A 136 -10.50 -22.85 -18.70
C LEU A 136 -10.12 -23.45 -17.33
N GLY A 137 -10.34 -24.74 -17.12
CA GLY A 137 -10.04 -25.43 -15.85
C GLY A 137 -11.12 -25.30 -14.79
N GLY A 138 -12.36 -25.01 -15.18
CA GLY A 138 -13.51 -24.87 -14.27
C GLY A 138 -13.65 -23.49 -13.64
N VAL A 139 -12.97 -22.49 -14.19
CA VAL A 139 -12.96 -21.09 -13.74
C VAL A 139 -13.07 -20.14 -14.94
N GLU A 140 -13.12 -18.84 -14.71
CA GLU A 140 -13.20 -17.80 -15.76
C GLU A 140 -11.81 -17.29 -16.16
N ALA A 141 -10.95 -17.01 -15.18
CA ALA A 141 -9.55 -16.68 -15.42
C ALA A 141 -8.69 -17.95 -15.33
N SER A 142 -8.28 -18.45 -16.50
CA SER A 142 -7.51 -19.70 -16.60
C SER A 142 -6.17 -19.64 -15.86
N PRO A 143 -5.58 -20.81 -15.49
CA PRO A 143 -4.25 -20.87 -14.87
C PRO A 143 -3.16 -20.18 -15.70
N ILE A 144 -3.24 -20.26 -17.03
CA ILE A 144 -2.27 -19.62 -17.92
C ILE A 144 -2.42 -18.09 -17.86
N MET A 145 -3.66 -17.60 -17.90
CA MET A 145 -3.94 -16.16 -17.85
C MET A 145 -3.50 -15.53 -16.53
N THR A 146 -3.81 -16.19 -15.40
CA THR A 146 -3.36 -15.73 -14.07
C THR A 146 -1.84 -15.77 -13.91
N GLN A 147 -1.16 -16.76 -14.50
CA GLN A 147 0.31 -16.83 -14.51
C GLN A 147 0.94 -15.69 -15.32
N VAL A 148 0.38 -15.33 -16.48
CA VAL A 148 0.85 -14.20 -17.29
C VAL A 148 0.65 -12.88 -16.54
N LEU A 149 -0.48 -12.70 -15.86
CA LEU A 149 -0.73 -11.53 -15.03
C LEU A 149 0.25 -11.46 -13.86
N GLU A 150 0.47 -12.57 -13.14
CA GLU A 150 1.44 -12.63 -12.04
C GLU A 150 2.83 -12.20 -12.52
N PHE A 151 3.31 -12.77 -13.63
CA PHE A 151 4.58 -12.39 -14.24
C PHE A 151 4.64 -10.90 -14.61
N TYR A 152 3.58 -10.37 -15.23
CA TYR A 152 3.49 -8.95 -15.55
C TYR A 152 3.63 -8.09 -14.28
N THR A 153 2.82 -8.35 -13.24
CA THR A 153 2.85 -7.59 -11.99
C THR A 153 4.17 -7.71 -11.23
N GLN A 154 4.86 -8.86 -11.33
CA GLN A 154 6.17 -9.08 -10.73
C GLN A 154 7.30 -8.35 -11.45
N THR A 155 7.15 -8.06 -12.75
CA THR A 155 8.24 -7.56 -13.60
C THR A 155 8.10 -6.11 -14.02
N LEU A 156 7.04 -5.41 -13.58
CA LEU A 156 6.94 -3.97 -13.73
C LEU A 156 8.07 -3.25 -12.99
N THR A 157 8.96 -2.63 -13.76
CA THR A 157 10.16 -1.97 -13.22
C THR A 157 9.83 -0.69 -12.45
N VAL A 158 10.79 -0.28 -11.61
CA VAL A 158 10.76 0.97 -10.86
C VAL A 158 11.32 2.09 -11.75
N PRO A 159 10.70 3.28 -11.80
CA PRO A 159 11.27 4.42 -12.50
C PRO A 159 12.59 4.84 -11.86
N PRO A 160 13.59 5.30 -12.65
CA PRO A 160 14.86 5.76 -12.09
C PRO A 160 14.66 7.00 -11.22
N ARG A 161 15.37 7.06 -10.08
CA ARG A 161 15.43 8.26 -9.23
C ARG A 161 15.89 9.47 -10.05
N ARG A 162 15.20 10.59 -9.91
CA ARG A 162 15.47 11.82 -10.65
C ARG A 162 16.41 12.73 -9.86
N ASN A 163 17.21 13.54 -10.56
CA ASN A 163 18.02 14.61 -9.95
C ASN A 163 18.87 14.16 -8.74
N ALA A 164 19.37 12.93 -8.73
CA ALA A 164 19.98 12.31 -7.54
C ALA A 164 21.25 13.03 -7.05
N GLN A 165 21.93 13.79 -7.92
CA GLN A 165 23.12 14.57 -7.61
C GLN A 165 22.82 16.05 -7.31
N ASP A 166 21.56 16.49 -7.40
CA ASP A 166 21.19 17.87 -7.12
C ASP A 166 21.43 18.21 -5.63
N ALA A 167 22.04 19.37 -5.37
CA ALA A 167 22.41 19.78 -4.02
C ALA A 167 21.21 19.94 -3.07
N GLN A 168 20.05 20.38 -3.58
CA GLN A 168 18.82 20.49 -2.80
C GLN A 168 18.24 19.11 -2.48
N VAL A 169 18.29 18.17 -3.43
CA VAL A 169 17.85 16.78 -3.20
C VAL A 169 18.73 16.09 -2.15
N LEU A 170 20.04 16.27 -2.22
CA LEU A 170 20.97 15.72 -1.24
C LEU A 170 20.80 16.35 0.16
N ALA A 171 20.50 17.65 0.23
CA ALA A 171 20.18 18.32 1.49
C ALA A 171 18.85 17.79 2.06
N GLY A 172 17.83 17.62 1.21
CA GLY A 172 16.54 17.04 1.58
C GLY A 172 16.65 15.61 2.11
N GLU A 173 17.49 14.77 1.52
CA GLU A 173 17.74 13.40 2.02
C GLU A 173 18.33 13.41 3.45
N LYS A 174 19.19 14.37 3.77
CA LYS A 174 19.73 14.53 5.12
C LYS A 174 18.63 14.95 6.10
N ILE A 175 17.78 15.90 5.70
CA ILE A 175 16.63 16.33 6.50
C ILE A 175 15.65 15.16 6.73
N PHE A 176 15.39 14.35 5.70
CA PHE A 176 14.54 13.16 5.80
C PHE A 176 15.01 12.19 6.89
N LYS A 177 16.32 11.98 6.99
CA LYS A 177 16.93 11.16 8.05
C LYS A 177 16.90 11.88 9.40
N GLN A 178 17.14 13.19 9.43
CA GLN A 178 17.14 14.00 10.66
C GLN A 178 15.77 14.06 11.32
N LEU A 179 14.70 14.14 10.54
CA LEU A 179 13.32 14.15 11.04
C LEU A 179 12.76 12.75 11.34
N ASP A 180 13.62 11.73 11.30
CA ASP A 180 13.27 10.33 11.54
C ASP A 180 12.25 9.72 10.56
N CYS A 181 12.02 10.35 9.40
CA CYS A 181 11.12 9.80 8.37
C CYS A 181 11.59 8.41 7.90
N ALA A 182 12.92 8.18 7.91
CA ALA A 182 13.54 6.93 7.51
C ALA A 182 13.31 5.75 8.48
N ALA A 183 12.74 6.00 9.68
CA ALA A 183 12.39 4.93 10.62
C ALA A 183 11.29 4.02 10.05
N CYS A 184 10.25 4.59 9.44
CA CYS A 184 9.21 3.84 8.71
C CYS A 184 9.54 3.74 7.21
N HIS A 185 9.97 4.84 6.58
CA HIS A 185 10.34 4.85 5.17
C HIS A 185 11.78 4.37 4.97
N ARG A 186 12.06 3.14 5.39
CA ARG A 186 13.38 2.52 5.34
C ARG A 186 13.95 2.58 3.91
N PRO A 187 15.15 3.19 3.69
CA PRO A 187 15.61 3.47 2.34
C PRO A 187 15.81 2.26 1.43
N ASN A 188 16.43 1.17 1.91
CA ASN A 188 16.92 0.10 1.03
C ASN A 188 16.84 -1.32 1.60
N TYR A 189 16.89 -2.29 0.68
CA TYR A 189 16.98 -3.73 0.93
C TYR A 189 17.89 -4.41 -0.08
N THR A 190 18.27 -5.64 0.24
CA THR A 190 18.73 -6.63 -0.74
C THR A 190 17.67 -7.72 -0.89
N THR A 191 17.23 -7.98 -2.11
CA THR A 191 16.23 -9.03 -2.40
C THR A 191 16.79 -10.43 -2.19
N ALA A 192 15.89 -11.39 -1.92
CA ALA A 192 16.24 -12.73 -1.52
C ALA A 192 16.99 -13.53 -2.61
N LYS A 193 17.94 -14.36 -2.20
CA LYS A 193 18.72 -15.25 -3.10
C LYS A 193 17.86 -16.25 -3.87
N ASN A 194 16.72 -16.65 -3.31
CA ASN A 194 15.77 -17.61 -3.85
C ASN A 194 14.59 -16.96 -4.59
N ALA A 195 14.59 -15.64 -4.77
CA ALA A 195 13.61 -14.98 -5.63
C ALA A 195 13.81 -15.38 -7.11
N LEU A 196 12.87 -14.97 -7.97
CA LEU A 196 12.97 -15.18 -9.43
C LEU A 196 14.32 -14.66 -9.97
N PRO A 197 14.86 -15.25 -11.06
CA PRO A 197 16.15 -14.87 -11.60
C PRO A 197 16.33 -13.38 -11.85
N LEU A 198 15.26 -12.71 -12.33
CA LEU A 198 15.23 -11.27 -12.60
C LEU A 198 15.00 -10.39 -11.37
N LEU A 199 14.81 -10.98 -10.18
CA LEU A 199 14.47 -10.28 -8.94
C LEU A 199 15.45 -10.55 -7.79
N LYS A 200 16.25 -11.63 -7.85
CA LYS A 200 17.15 -12.04 -6.77
C LYS A 200 18.43 -11.21 -6.65
N ASN A 201 18.95 -11.06 -5.44
CA ASN A 201 20.23 -10.40 -5.12
C ASN A 201 20.37 -8.96 -5.65
N GLN A 202 19.27 -8.22 -5.70
CA GLN A 202 19.27 -6.82 -6.10
C GLN A 202 19.26 -5.91 -4.89
N SER A 203 20.10 -4.88 -4.94
CA SER A 203 19.96 -3.73 -4.05
C SER A 203 18.85 -2.84 -4.59
N ILE A 204 17.86 -2.55 -3.76
CA ILE A 204 16.68 -1.76 -4.12
C ILE A 204 16.46 -0.63 -3.12
N TRP A 205 15.87 0.48 -3.57
CA TRP A 205 15.61 1.66 -2.73
C TRP A 205 14.12 2.06 -2.69
N PRO A 206 13.25 1.27 -2.04
CA PRO A 206 11.82 1.50 -2.06
C PRO A 206 11.33 2.53 -1.04
N TYR A 207 12.14 2.90 -0.04
CA TYR A 207 11.74 3.82 1.04
C TYR A 207 10.46 3.37 1.77
N THR A 208 10.48 2.14 2.29
CA THR A 208 9.39 1.54 3.07
C THR A 208 9.93 0.42 3.94
N ASP A 209 9.39 0.26 5.14
CA ASP A 209 9.62 -0.89 6.01
C ASP A 209 8.64 -2.04 5.80
N LEU A 210 7.60 -1.82 4.98
CA LEU A 210 6.44 -2.68 4.75
C LEU A 210 5.65 -3.04 6.04
N LEU A 211 5.82 -2.29 7.12
CA LEU A 211 5.13 -2.50 8.39
C LEU A 211 3.86 -1.65 8.49
N LEU A 212 2.96 -2.05 9.38
CA LEU A 212 1.79 -1.29 9.81
C LEU A 212 2.18 -0.30 10.91
N HIS A 213 1.80 0.96 10.73
CA HIS A 213 1.98 2.03 11.73
C HIS A 213 0.66 2.69 12.07
N ASP A 214 0.48 3.07 13.33
CA ASP A 214 -0.63 3.94 13.72
C ASP A 214 -0.40 5.36 13.20
N MET A 215 -1.20 5.77 12.22
CA MET A 215 -1.14 7.10 11.60
C MET A 215 -2.07 8.12 12.27
N GLY A 216 -2.65 7.77 13.41
CA GLY A 216 -3.49 8.63 14.23
C GLY A 216 -4.93 8.77 13.73
N ALA A 217 -5.76 9.41 14.55
CA ALA A 217 -7.20 9.54 14.30
C ALA A 217 -7.53 10.29 13.00
N GLY A 218 -6.67 11.21 12.56
CA GLY A 218 -6.86 11.96 11.33
C GLY A 218 -6.90 11.06 10.08
N LEU A 219 -6.16 9.94 10.09
CA LEU A 219 -6.11 8.98 8.99
C LEU A 219 -6.79 7.66 9.30
N ALA A 220 -7.49 7.54 10.43
CA ALA A 220 -8.18 6.31 10.77
C ALA A 220 -9.42 6.08 9.88
N ASP A 221 -9.56 4.86 9.35
CA ASP A 221 -10.83 4.36 8.83
C ASP A 221 -11.62 3.64 9.95
N LYS A 222 -12.85 3.22 9.63
CA LYS A 222 -13.71 2.49 10.59
C LYS A 222 -13.53 0.98 10.48
N HIS A 223 -12.49 0.49 9.80
CA HIS A 223 -12.41 -0.90 9.36
C HIS A 223 -11.08 -1.57 9.78
N SER A 224 -11.20 -2.64 10.56
CA SER A 224 -10.07 -3.49 10.92
C SER A 224 -9.93 -4.63 9.92
N GLU A 225 -8.71 -4.91 9.47
CA GLU A 225 -8.42 -6.02 8.55
C GLU A 225 -7.30 -6.89 9.12
N PHE A 226 -7.66 -8.13 9.47
CA PHE A 226 -6.79 -9.03 10.22
C PHE A 226 -6.30 -8.38 11.52
N LEU A 227 -4.98 -8.19 11.70
CA LEU A 227 -4.41 -7.55 12.88
C LEU A 227 -4.32 -6.03 12.75
N ALA A 228 -4.61 -5.45 11.59
CA ALA A 228 -4.56 -4.01 11.38
C ALA A 228 -5.80 -3.34 11.99
N SER A 229 -5.59 -2.37 12.88
CA SER A 229 -6.65 -1.50 13.37
C SER A 229 -7.08 -0.48 12.31
N GLY A 230 -8.11 0.31 12.61
CA GLY A 230 -8.58 1.36 11.69
C GLY A 230 -7.57 2.48 11.44
N SER A 231 -6.73 2.80 12.43
CA SER A 231 -5.69 3.83 12.30
C SER A 231 -4.36 3.32 11.74
N GLN A 232 -4.23 2.00 11.59
CA GLN A 232 -3.02 1.38 11.10
C GLN A 232 -3.00 1.26 9.58
N TRP A 233 -1.88 1.70 9.00
CA TRP A 233 -1.62 1.64 7.56
C TRP A 233 -0.22 1.13 7.30
N ARG A 234 -0.06 0.37 6.21
CA ARG A 234 1.25 -0.08 5.74
C ARG A 234 2.01 1.12 5.19
N THR A 235 3.29 1.28 5.56
CA THR A 235 4.16 2.28 4.94
C THR A 235 4.24 2.05 3.42
N PRO A 236 3.70 2.92 2.55
CA PRO A 236 3.82 2.74 1.11
C PRO A 236 5.27 3.02 0.66
N PRO A 237 5.79 2.30 -0.35
CA PRO A 237 7.07 2.65 -0.96
C PRO A 237 6.99 4.05 -1.59
N LEU A 238 8.04 4.85 -1.45
CA LEU A 238 8.09 6.21 -2.01
C LEU A 238 8.70 6.28 -3.41
N TRP A 239 9.25 5.18 -3.94
CA TRP A 239 9.77 5.18 -5.30
C TRP A 239 8.67 5.53 -6.33
N GLY A 240 8.98 6.41 -7.28
CA GLY A 240 8.01 6.94 -8.25
C GLY A 240 6.93 7.85 -7.68
N VAL A 241 6.94 8.21 -6.38
CA VAL A 241 5.90 9.08 -5.79
C VAL A 241 5.87 10.46 -6.45
N GLY A 242 7.03 10.97 -6.90
CA GLY A 242 7.10 12.24 -7.61
C GLY A 242 6.55 12.20 -9.04
N LEU A 243 6.13 11.03 -9.54
CA LEU A 243 5.56 10.85 -10.87
C LEU A 243 4.03 10.73 -10.85
N THR A 244 3.39 10.76 -9.68
CA THR A 244 1.93 10.58 -9.56
C THR A 244 1.14 11.54 -10.46
N GLN A 245 1.52 12.83 -10.52
CA GLN A 245 0.88 13.81 -11.40
C GLN A 245 1.02 13.47 -12.89
N LEU A 246 2.21 13.03 -13.31
CA LEU A 246 2.49 12.69 -14.70
C LEU A 246 1.69 11.46 -15.15
N ILE A 247 1.54 10.47 -14.26
CA ILE A 247 0.93 9.18 -14.57
C ILE A 247 -0.60 9.22 -14.41
N SER A 248 -1.09 9.88 -13.37
CA SER A 248 -2.51 9.82 -12.96
C SER A 248 -3.30 11.08 -13.30
N GLY A 249 -2.63 12.14 -13.80
CA GLY A 249 -3.26 13.44 -14.06
C GLY A 249 -3.60 14.25 -12.80
N HIS A 250 -3.26 13.74 -11.61
CA HIS A 250 -3.48 14.40 -10.32
C HIS A 250 -2.34 14.10 -9.34
N SER A 251 -2.20 14.89 -8.27
CA SER A 251 -1.20 14.73 -7.20
C SER A 251 -1.80 14.20 -5.88
N GLN A 252 -2.93 13.50 -5.95
CA GLN A 252 -3.61 12.95 -4.78
C GLN A 252 -2.80 11.82 -4.12
N LEU A 253 -2.67 11.88 -2.80
CA LEU A 253 -1.84 10.99 -1.96
C LEU A 253 -2.60 10.53 -0.73
N LEU A 254 -2.00 9.57 0.00
CA LEU A 254 -2.57 8.82 1.12
C LEU A 254 -3.64 7.81 0.67
N HIS A 255 -4.10 6.99 1.61
CA HIS A 255 -4.96 5.85 1.29
C HIS A 255 -6.24 6.26 0.56
N ASP A 256 -6.78 7.44 0.81
CA ASP A 256 -8.03 7.94 0.24
C ASP A 256 -7.86 9.16 -0.67
N GLY A 257 -6.61 9.47 -1.06
CA GLY A 257 -6.32 10.57 -1.99
C GLY A 257 -6.53 11.97 -1.41
N ARG A 258 -6.77 12.14 -0.10
CA ARG A 258 -7.13 13.45 0.48
C ARG A 258 -6.05 14.52 0.32
N ALA A 259 -4.78 14.15 0.36
CA ALA A 259 -3.65 15.07 0.29
C ALA A 259 -3.33 15.41 -1.16
N ARG A 260 -3.20 16.70 -1.49
CA ARG A 260 -2.96 17.19 -2.86
C ARG A 260 -1.48 17.43 -3.16
N SER A 261 -0.60 17.27 -2.17
CA SER A 261 0.84 17.49 -2.29
C SER A 261 1.60 16.67 -1.24
N ILE A 262 2.91 16.54 -1.43
CA ILE A 262 3.80 15.93 -0.43
C ILE A 262 3.74 16.69 0.91
N GLN A 263 3.65 18.03 0.86
CA GLN A 263 3.51 18.85 2.06
C GLN A 263 2.21 18.52 2.82
N GLU A 264 1.07 18.46 2.12
CA GLU A 264 -0.19 18.06 2.76
C GLU A 264 -0.13 16.64 3.30
N ALA A 265 0.51 15.71 2.58
CA ALA A 265 0.67 14.34 3.03
C ALA A 265 1.46 14.28 4.35
N ILE A 266 2.59 15.00 4.46
CA ILE A 266 3.37 15.11 5.69
C ILE A 266 2.53 15.71 6.82
N LEU A 267 1.73 16.75 6.55
CA LEU A 267 0.89 17.39 7.56
C LEU A 267 -0.28 16.51 8.05
N TRP A 268 -0.68 15.51 7.27
CA TRP A 268 -1.65 14.49 7.68
C TRP A 268 -1.06 13.39 8.56
N HIS A 269 0.28 13.25 8.63
CA HIS A 269 0.90 12.24 9.49
C HIS A 269 0.60 12.55 10.97
N GLY A 270 -0.03 11.62 11.66
CA GLY A 270 -0.24 11.67 13.10
C GLY A 270 0.20 10.36 13.74
N GLY A 271 -0.30 10.08 14.96
CA GLY A 271 0.04 8.86 15.68
C GLY A 271 1.54 8.74 15.90
N GLU A 272 2.14 7.64 15.44
CA GLU A 272 3.58 7.36 15.56
C GLU A 272 4.45 8.39 14.81
N ALA A 273 3.91 9.09 13.81
CA ALA A 273 4.64 10.07 13.01
C ALA A 273 4.39 11.54 13.45
N GLU A 274 3.71 11.75 14.57
CA GLU A 274 3.36 13.09 15.06
C GLU A 274 4.61 13.95 15.32
N ALA A 275 5.65 13.40 15.97
CA ALA A 275 6.88 14.15 16.24
C ALA A 275 7.60 14.57 14.95
N SER A 276 7.72 13.69 13.96
CA SER A 276 8.30 14.01 12.65
C SER A 276 7.54 15.13 11.94
N LYS A 277 6.19 15.10 11.98
CA LYS A 277 5.36 16.19 11.45
C LYS A 277 5.64 17.51 12.17
N GLN A 278 5.66 17.53 13.50
CA GLN A 278 5.88 18.76 14.27
C GLN A 278 7.27 19.35 13.98
N GLN A 279 8.30 18.51 13.87
CA GLN A 279 9.64 18.95 13.47
C GLN A 279 9.64 19.52 12.05
N PHE A 280 8.95 18.89 11.09
CA PHE A 280 8.78 19.44 9.74
C PHE A 280 8.14 20.83 9.75
N ILE A 281 7.06 21.03 10.52
CA ILE A 281 6.39 22.33 10.66
C ILE A 281 7.38 23.40 11.17
N ALA A 282 8.21 23.04 12.14
CA ALA A 282 9.20 23.93 12.75
C ALA A 282 10.38 24.31 11.83
N LEU A 283 10.67 23.52 10.78
CA LEU A 283 11.77 23.81 9.86
C LEU A 283 11.61 25.17 9.16
N PRO A 284 12.72 25.86 8.81
CA PRO A 284 12.70 26.96 7.86
C PRO A 284 12.08 26.55 6.52
N LYS A 285 11.41 27.48 5.83
CA LYS A 285 10.73 27.20 4.54
C LYS A 285 11.67 26.56 3.51
N SER A 286 12.91 27.02 3.42
CA SER A 286 13.91 26.46 2.50
C SER A 286 14.21 24.98 2.80
N GLN A 287 14.29 24.59 4.07
CA GLN A 287 14.53 23.20 4.47
C GLN A 287 13.29 22.32 4.24
N ARG A 288 12.08 22.85 4.47
CA ARG A 288 10.85 22.15 4.08
C ARG A 288 10.82 21.86 2.58
N GLN A 289 11.18 22.85 1.75
CA GLN A 289 11.23 22.67 0.29
C GLN A 289 12.30 21.66 -0.12
N GLN A 290 13.46 21.65 0.53
CA GLN A 290 14.51 20.64 0.28
C GLN A 290 14.00 19.22 0.56
N LEU A 291 13.32 19.00 1.69
CA LEU A 291 12.71 17.71 2.00
C LEU A 291 11.67 17.31 0.95
N ILE A 292 10.79 18.24 0.57
CA ILE A 292 9.77 18.00 -0.46
C ILE A 292 10.43 17.63 -1.80
N HIS A 293 11.42 18.40 -2.25
CA HIS A 293 12.16 18.10 -3.48
C HIS A 293 12.87 16.74 -3.44
N PHE A 294 13.39 16.33 -2.28
CA PHE A 294 13.96 15.01 -2.12
C PHE A 294 12.89 13.93 -2.32
N VAL A 295 11.73 14.03 -1.66
CA VAL A 295 10.66 13.03 -1.81
C VAL A 295 10.10 13.03 -3.23
N GLU A 296 9.95 14.19 -3.87
CA GLU A 296 9.57 14.29 -5.28
C GLU A 296 10.64 13.71 -6.22
N SER A 297 11.90 13.63 -5.81
CA SER A 297 12.96 13.00 -6.61
C SER A 297 12.86 11.48 -6.67
N LEU A 298 12.13 10.87 -5.72
CA LEU A 298 11.98 9.42 -5.56
C LEU A 298 11.03 8.83 -6.60
#